data_AF-A0A5D4MBH3-F1
#
_entry.id   AF-A0A5D4MBH3-F1
#
_cell.length_a   1.000
_cell.length_b   1.000
_cell.length_c   1.000
_cell.angle_alpha   90.00
_cell.angle_beta   90.00
_cell.angle_gamma   90.00
#
_symmetry.space_group_name_H-M   'P 1'
#
loop_
_entity.id
_entity.type
_entity.pdbx_description
1 polymer ?
#
loop_
_entity_poly.entity_id
_entity_poly.type
_entity_poly.pdbx_seq_one_letter_code
_entity_poly.pdbx_strand_id
1 'polypeptide(L)'
;MHITFNGKEIELAFGLRTLTMIDKSLGLEVESVSLGQGLETMLVPGLQSGNVICLYKLIQAATAHDKNKPKTDEDFESILNDIADDEGLDEFAQQVMYELGKQPMTRKLVPEKYQAVKKPQTANQLTEV
;
A
#
# COMPACT_ATOMS: atom_id res chain seq x y z
N MET A 1 4.04 5.21 6.97
CA MET A 1 4.00 6.35 6.03
C MET A 1 2.94 7.31 6.54
N HIS A 2 3.13 8.62 6.40
CA HIS A 2 2.12 9.60 6.81
C HIS A 2 1.75 10.45 5.61
N ILE A 3 0.46 10.78 5.50
CA ILE A 3 -0.04 11.77 4.55
C ILE A 3 -0.60 12.94 5.34
N THR A 4 -0.46 14.14 4.81
CA THR A 4 -1.09 15.32 5.39
C THR A 4 -2.47 15.46 4.77
N PHE A 5 -3.51 15.52 5.60
CA PHE A 5 -4.86 15.83 5.17
C PHE A 5 -5.43 16.93 6.06
N ASN A 6 -5.87 18.04 5.45
CA ASN A 6 -6.50 19.16 6.15
C ASN A 6 -5.66 19.67 7.36
N GLY A 7 -4.34 19.76 7.16
CA GLY A 7 -3.37 20.18 8.19
C GLY A 7 -3.12 19.15 9.31
N LYS A 8 -3.58 17.90 9.16
CA LYS A 8 -3.34 16.80 10.11
C LYS A 8 -2.54 15.69 9.45
N GLU A 9 -1.57 15.15 10.17
CA GLU A 9 -0.88 13.93 9.73
C GLU A 9 -1.76 12.70 10.01
N ILE A 10 -2.05 11.94 8.97
CA ILE A 10 -2.74 10.66 9.04
C ILE A 10 -1.74 9.54 8.79
N GLU A 11 -1.71 8.56 9.68
CA GLU A 11 -0.89 7.37 9.50
C GLU A 11 -1.52 6.45 8.46
N LEU A 12 -0.73 6.06 7.45
CA LEU A 12 -1.05 4.98 6.53
C LEU A 12 -0.44 3.68 7.08
N ALA A 13 -1.31 2.81 7.59
CA ALA A 13 -0.91 1.50 8.08
C ALA A 13 -1.16 0.43 7.01
N PHE A 14 -0.13 -0.31 6.66
CA PHE A 14 -0.19 -1.42 5.68
C PHE A 14 -0.29 -2.79 6.38
N GLY A 15 -1.22 -2.91 7.34
CA GLY A 15 -1.43 -4.15 8.10
C GLY A 15 -2.36 -5.15 7.41
N LEU A 16 -2.59 -6.31 8.05
CA LEU A 16 -3.49 -7.36 7.55
C LEU A 16 -4.92 -6.85 7.30
N ARG A 17 -5.40 -5.89 8.11
CA ARG A 17 -6.71 -5.25 7.90
C ARG A 17 -6.77 -4.50 6.57
N THR A 18 -5.73 -3.73 6.25
CA THR A 18 -5.62 -2.97 5.00
C THR A 18 -5.62 -3.92 3.81
N LEU A 19 -4.80 -4.96 3.87
CA LEU A 19 -4.71 -5.99 2.84
C LEU A 19 -6.05 -6.69 2.60
N THR A 20 -6.72 -7.14 3.66
CA THR A 20 -8.01 -7.83 3.55
C THR A 20 -9.15 -6.91 3.07
N MET A 21 -9.12 -5.62 3.40
CA MET A 21 -10.08 -4.65 2.87
C MET A 21 -9.89 -4.40 1.38
N ILE A 22 -8.65 -4.20 0.94
CA ILE A 22 -8.33 -4.00 -0.47
C ILE A 22 -8.65 -5.26 -1.28
N ASP A 23 -8.22 -6.43 -0.79
CA ASP A 23 -8.46 -7.71 -1.44
C ASP A 23 -9.95 -8.00 -1.60
N LYS A 24 -10.78 -7.68 -0.61
CA LYS A 24 -12.24 -7.74 -0.76
C LYS A 24 -12.75 -6.72 -1.76
N SER A 25 -12.30 -5.47 -1.70
CA SER A 25 -12.79 -4.41 -2.58
C SER A 25 -12.45 -4.67 -4.06
N LEU A 26 -11.23 -5.16 -4.33
CA LEU A 26 -10.74 -5.47 -5.68
C LEU A 26 -11.13 -6.88 -6.15
N GLY A 27 -11.16 -7.86 -5.25
CA GLY A 27 -11.56 -9.23 -5.55
C GLY A 27 -13.06 -9.37 -5.81
N LEU A 28 -13.90 -8.45 -5.30
CA LEU A 28 -15.32 -8.39 -5.65
C LEU A 28 -15.58 -7.85 -7.07
N GLU A 29 -14.66 -7.09 -7.66
CA GLU A 29 -14.80 -6.53 -9.01
C GLU A 29 -14.55 -7.59 -10.11
N VAL A 30 -13.98 -8.74 -9.76
CA VAL A 30 -13.81 -9.87 -10.67
C VAL A 30 -14.33 -11.12 -9.96
N GLU A 31 -15.53 -11.59 -10.31
CA GLU A 31 -16.23 -12.77 -9.75
C GLU A 31 -15.39 -14.08 -9.70
N SER A 32 -14.17 -14.08 -10.23
CA SER A 32 -13.26 -15.22 -10.37
C SER A 32 -11.90 -15.06 -9.66
N VAL A 33 -11.64 -13.95 -8.95
CA VAL A 33 -10.39 -13.75 -8.21
C VAL A 33 -10.54 -14.24 -6.77
N SER A 34 -9.73 -15.23 -6.37
CA SER A 34 -9.78 -15.78 -5.01
C SER A 34 -9.21 -14.78 -3.98
N LEU A 35 -9.72 -14.84 -2.75
CA LEU A 35 -9.22 -14.04 -1.62
C LEU A 35 -7.69 -14.21 -1.49
N GLY A 36 -6.95 -13.11 -1.54
CA GLY A 36 -5.48 -13.05 -1.55
C GLY A 36 -4.86 -12.75 -2.92
N GLN A 37 -5.57 -13.02 -4.02
CA GLN A 37 -5.08 -12.75 -5.38
C GLN A 37 -5.40 -11.34 -5.86
N GLY A 38 -6.35 -10.63 -5.25
CA GLY A 38 -6.69 -9.26 -5.65
C GLY A 38 -5.54 -8.29 -5.41
N LEU A 39 -4.78 -8.50 -4.34
CA LEU A 39 -3.59 -7.70 -4.03
C LEU A 39 -2.46 -7.89 -5.05
N GLU A 40 -2.16 -9.14 -5.41
CA GLU A 40 -1.08 -9.45 -6.34
C GLU A 40 -1.43 -9.08 -7.79
N THR A 41 -2.71 -9.28 -8.17
CA THR A 41 -3.13 -9.19 -9.58
C THR A 41 -3.65 -7.80 -9.96
N MET A 42 -4.19 -7.03 -9.01
CA MET A 42 -4.81 -5.72 -9.29
C MET A 42 -4.08 -4.57 -8.61
N LEU A 43 -3.78 -4.67 -7.32
CA LEU A 43 -3.19 -3.54 -6.59
C LEU A 43 -1.81 -3.19 -7.15
N VAL A 44 -0.93 -4.17 -7.33
CA VAL A 44 0.45 -3.91 -7.76
C VAL A 44 0.51 -3.34 -9.19
N PRO A 45 -0.15 -3.92 -10.21
CA PRO A 45 -0.22 -3.30 -11.54
C PRO A 45 -0.94 -1.94 -11.55
N GLY A 46 -1.97 -1.78 -10.71
CA GLY A 46 -2.70 -0.51 -10.54
C GLY A 46 -1.80 0.59 -9.99
N LEU A 47 -0.98 0.29 -8.98
CA LEU A 47 0.01 1.22 -8.44
C LEU A 47 1.11 1.53 -9.46
N GLN A 48 1.54 0.55 -10.26
CA GLN A 48 2.53 0.79 -11.32
C GLN A 48 2.02 1.67 -12.46
N SER A 49 0.70 1.75 -12.65
CA SER A 49 0.06 2.53 -13.72
C SER A 49 -0.53 3.87 -13.23
N GLY A 50 -0.28 4.26 -11.97
CA GLY A 50 -0.84 5.49 -11.41
C GLY A 50 -2.36 5.47 -11.30
N ASN A 51 -2.97 4.28 -11.21
CA ASN A 51 -4.42 4.15 -11.22
C ASN A 51 -5.03 4.79 -9.96
N VAL A 52 -5.72 5.91 -10.16
CA VAL A 52 -6.39 6.70 -9.10
C VAL A 52 -7.35 5.86 -8.26
N ILE A 53 -8.08 4.91 -8.85
CA ILE A 53 -9.02 4.06 -8.11
C ILE A 53 -8.27 3.09 -7.18
N CYS A 54 -7.13 2.57 -7.60
CA CYS A 54 -6.29 1.74 -6.75
C CYS A 54 -5.67 2.55 -5.59
N LEU A 55 -5.23 3.78 -5.86
CA LEU A 55 -4.73 4.71 -4.84
C LEU A 55 -5.81 5.10 -3.84
N TYR A 56 -7.01 5.43 -4.32
CA TYR A 56 -8.20 5.69 -3.49
C TYR A 56 -8.49 4.53 -2.53
N LYS A 57 -8.65 3.31 -3.07
CA LYS A 57 -8.97 2.11 -2.27
C LYS A 57 -7.86 1.79 -1.27
N LEU A 58 -6.60 2.01 -1.66
CA LEU A 58 -5.45 1.85 -0.77
C LEU A 58 -5.51 2.85 0.38
N ILE A 59 -5.67 4.16 0.11
CA ILE A 59 -5.73 5.20 1.15
C ILE A 59 -6.93 4.94 2.07
N GLN A 60 -8.09 4.61 1.52
CA GLN A 60 -9.28 4.26 2.29
C GLN A 60 -9.02 3.10 3.25
N ALA A 61 -8.38 2.02 2.79
CA ALA A 61 -8.07 0.87 3.62
C ALA A 61 -6.95 1.16 4.64
N ALA A 62 -5.92 1.90 4.22
CA ALA A 62 -4.76 2.23 5.05
C ALA A 62 -5.12 3.20 6.17
N THR A 63 -6.07 4.11 5.96
CA THR A 63 -6.58 5.05 6.97
C THR A 63 -7.73 4.48 7.81
N ALA A 64 -8.27 3.30 7.47
CA ALA A 64 -9.47 2.76 8.10
C ALA A 64 -9.38 2.55 9.63
N HIS A 65 -8.16 2.43 10.15
CA HIS A 65 -7.84 2.26 11.57
C HIS A 65 -7.81 3.58 12.35
N ASP A 66 -7.66 4.72 11.67
CA ASP A 66 -7.61 6.04 12.29
C ASP A 66 -9.03 6.53 12.67
N LYS A 67 -9.14 7.24 13.79
CA LYS A 67 -10.39 7.87 14.25
C LYS A 67 -10.73 9.12 13.41
N ASN A 68 -9.72 9.79 12.88
CA ASN A 68 -9.84 11.00 12.04
C ASN A 68 -9.79 10.68 10.55
N LYS A 69 -10.06 9.43 10.17
CA LYS A 69 -10.03 9.00 8.78
C LYS A 69 -10.96 9.83 7.88
N PRO A 70 -10.61 9.99 6.60
CA PRO A 70 -11.51 10.51 5.58
C PRO A 70 -12.80 9.69 5.53
N LYS A 71 -13.95 10.34 5.33
CA LYS A 71 -15.27 9.68 5.36
C LYS A 71 -16.06 9.88 4.08
N THR A 72 -15.89 11.00 3.40
CA THR A 72 -16.61 11.33 2.16
C THR A 72 -15.71 11.17 0.95
N ASP A 73 -16.30 10.98 -0.22
CA ASP A 73 -15.54 10.93 -1.47
C ASP A 73 -14.81 12.25 -1.74
N GLU A 74 -15.40 13.39 -1.33
CA GLU A 74 -14.76 14.72 -1.39
C GLU A 74 -13.47 14.78 -0.56
N ASP A 75 -13.44 14.16 0.64
CA ASP A 75 -12.23 14.11 1.46
C ASP A 75 -11.11 13.37 0.71
N PHE A 76 -11.44 12.24 0.07
CA PHE A 76 -10.47 11.44 -0.67
C PHE A 76 -10.04 12.12 -1.97
N GLU A 77 -10.95 12.80 -2.66
CA GLU A 77 -10.64 13.60 -3.84
C GLU A 77 -9.65 14.72 -3.50
N SER A 78 -9.87 15.43 -2.38
CA SER A 78 -8.93 16.44 -1.90
C SER A 78 -7.55 15.84 -1.64
N ILE A 79 -7.46 14.69 -0.95
CA ILE A 79 -6.17 14.01 -0.69
C ILE A 79 -5.46 13.64 -1.99
N LEU A 80 -6.20 13.09 -2.96
CA LEU A 80 -5.62 12.66 -4.23
C LEU A 80 -5.16 13.85 -5.08
N ASN A 81 -5.91 14.96 -5.07
CA ASN A 81 -5.49 16.20 -5.72
C ASN A 81 -4.26 16.80 -5.04
N ASP A 82 -4.22 16.85 -3.71
CA ASP A 82 -3.05 17.33 -2.95
C ASP A 82 -1.81 16.49 -3.27
N ILE A 83 -1.93 15.16 -3.31
CA ILE A 83 -0.83 14.25 -3.73
C ILE A 83 -0.40 14.52 -5.17
N ALA A 84 -1.36 14.72 -6.09
CA ALA A 84 -1.07 14.97 -7.50
C ALA A 84 -0.35 16.31 -7.71
N ASP A 85 -0.72 17.34 -6.95
CA ASP A 85 -0.14 18.68 -7.04
C ASP A 85 1.22 18.79 -6.35
N ASP A 86 1.41 18.11 -5.21
CA ASP A 86 2.65 18.21 -4.40
C ASP A 86 3.79 17.33 -4.94
N GLU A 87 3.54 16.04 -5.18
CA GLU A 87 4.58 15.07 -5.54
C GLU A 87 4.31 14.25 -6.80
N GLY A 88 3.04 14.11 -7.19
CA GLY A 88 2.61 13.27 -8.30
C GLY A 88 2.10 11.90 -7.84
N LEU A 89 1.02 11.43 -8.49
CA LEU A 89 0.38 10.15 -8.14
C LEU A 89 1.28 8.95 -8.42
N ASP A 90 2.12 9.04 -9.45
CA ASP A 90 3.07 7.97 -9.81
C ASP A 90 4.17 7.85 -8.77
N GLU A 91 4.72 8.98 -8.32
CA GLU A 91 5.72 9.07 -7.27
C GLU A 91 5.18 8.53 -5.94
N PHE A 92 3.97 8.95 -5.54
CA PHE A 92 3.32 8.44 -4.35
C PHE A 92 3.08 6.92 -4.44
N ALA A 93 2.63 6.43 -5.59
CA ALA A 93 2.44 4.99 -5.81
C ALA A 93 3.76 4.21 -5.67
N GLN A 94 4.88 4.77 -6.14
CA GLN A 94 6.21 4.18 -5.95
C GLN A 94 6.64 4.16 -4.48
N GLN A 95 6.39 5.23 -3.74
CA GLN A 95 6.68 5.28 -2.30
C GLN A 95 5.86 4.24 -1.52
N VAL A 96 4.58 4.10 -1.84
CA VAL A 96 3.72 3.04 -1.28
C VAL A 96 4.32 1.66 -1.57
N MET A 97 4.70 1.38 -2.82
CA MET A 97 5.30 0.09 -3.18
C MET A 97 6.61 -0.17 -2.41
N TYR A 98 7.42 0.86 -2.18
CA TYR A 98 8.63 0.75 -1.38
C TYR A 98 8.34 0.43 0.09
N GLU A 99 7.33 1.07 0.68
CA GLU A 99 6.91 0.79 2.06
C GLU A 99 6.34 -0.62 2.22
N LEU A 100 5.55 -1.10 1.25
CA LEU A 100 5.11 -2.50 1.19
C LEU A 100 6.31 -3.46 1.04
N GLY A 101 7.31 -3.07 0.24
CA GLY A 101 8.54 -3.82 0.04
C GLY A 101 9.44 -3.96 1.27
N LYS A 102 9.35 -3.03 2.23
CA LYS A 102 10.07 -3.07 3.51
C LYS A 102 9.47 -4.05 4.49
N GLN A 103 8.15 -4.24 4.44
CA GLN A 103 7.44 -5.08 5.40
C GLN A 103 7.55 -6.57 5.05
N PRO A 104 7.91 -7.46 5.99
CA PRO A 104 8.06 -8.89 5.71
C PRO A 104 6.81 -9.55 5.10
N MET A 105 5.63 -9.07 5.48
CA MET A 105 4.32 -9.63 5.12
C MET A 105 3.89 -9.28 3.69
N THR A 106 4.30 -8.11 3.19
CA THR A 106 3.84 -7.54 1.92
C THR A 106 4.95 -7.43 0.88
N ARG A 107 6.21 -7.66 1.28
CA ARG A 107 7.37 -7.60 0.37
C ARG A 107 7.23 -8.47 -0.88
N LYS A 108 6.65 -9.67 -0.77
CA LYS A 108 6.49 -10.56 -1.93
C LYS A 108 5.44 -10.07 -2.93
N LEU A 109 4.55 -9.16 -2.52
CA LEU A 109 3.51 -8.62 -3.39
C LEU A 109 4.12 -7.66 -4.41
N VAL A 110 5.15 -6.91 -4.03
CA VAL A 110 5.76 -5.88 -4.89
C VAL A 110 6.93 -6.43 -5.72
N PRO A 111 7.20 -5.84 -6.91
CA PRO A 111 8.36 -6.19 -7.73
C PRO A 111 9.68 -6.12 -6.95
N GLU A 112 10.66 -6.94 -7.34
CA GLU A 112 11.96 -7.05 -6.66
C GLU A 112 12.67 -5.70 -6.46
N LYS A 113 12.53 -4.75 -7.40
CA LYS A 113 13.10 -3.40 -7.29
C LYS A 113 12.63 -2.60 -6.08
N TYR A 114 11.46 -2.93 -5.52
CA TYR A 114 10.91 -2.28 -4.34
C TYR A 114 11.12 -3.11 -3.07
N GLN A 115 11.58 -4.35 -3.18
CA GLN A 115 11.79 -5.21 -2.04
C GLN A 115 13.04 -4.77 -1.28
N ALA A 116 12.91 -4.54 0.03
CA ALA A 116 14.09 -4.36 0.87
C ALA A 116 14.92 -5.66 0.82
N VAL A 117 16.10 -5.58 0.21
CA VAL A 117 17.05 -6.68 0.03
C VAL A 117 17.18 -7.41 1.37
N LYS A 118 16.87 -8.71 1.39
CA LYS A 118 17.17 -9.53 2.56
C LYS A 118 18.67 -9.41 2.82
N LYS A 119 19.08 -8.78 3.93
CA LYS A 119 20.38 -9.15 4.51
C LYS A 119 20.31 -10.65 4.78
N PRO A 120 21.21 -11.48 4.23
CA PRO A 120 21.20 -12.90 4.50
C PRO A 120 21.41 -13.11 6.00
N GLN A 121 20.39 -13.62 6.68
CA GLN A 121 20.49 -14.11 8.05
C GLN A 121 20.97 -15.57 8.00
N THR A 122 22.25 -15.78 7.69
CA THR A 122 23.00 -16.95 8.16
C THR A 122 24.50 -16.72 7.97
N ALA A 123 25.09 -16.03 8.94
CA ALA A 123 26.52 -16.14 9.24
C ALA A 123 26.68 -16.09 10.77
N ASN A 124 25.98 -16.99 11.48
CA ASN A 124 26.39 -17.34 12.83
C ASN A 124 27.33 -18.54 12.75
N GLN A 125 28.60 -18.19 12.82
CA GLN A 125 29.72 -18.94 13.38
C GLN A 125 29.29 -20.14 14.23
N LEU A 126 29.79 -21.31 13.86
CA LEU A 126 30.37 -22.24 14.82
C LEU A 126 31.81 -22.49 14.36
N THR A 127 32.70 -21.68 14.92
CA THR A 127 34.11 -22.00 15.12
C THR A 127 34.20 -23.03 16.25
N GLU A 128 35.27 -23.85 16.23
CA GLU A 128 35.73 -24.78 17.28
C GLU A 128 34.94 -26.11 17.32
N VAL A 129 35.53 -27.29 17.05
CA VAL A 129 36.85 -27.85 17.42
C VAL A 129 37.34 -28.88 16.39
#